data_AF-A0A4U9HYD7-F1
#
_entry.id   AF-A0A4U9HYD7-F1
#
_cell.length_a   1.000
_cell.length_b   1.000
_cell.length_c   1.000
_cell.angle_alpha   90.00
_cell.angle_beta   90.00
_cell.angle_gamma   90.00
#
_symmetry.space_group_name_H-M   'P 1'
#
loop_
_entity.id
_entity.type
_entity.pdbx_description
1 polymer ?
#
loop_
_entity_poly.entity_id
_entity_poly.type
_entity_poly.pdbx_seq_one_letter_code
_entity_poly.pdbx_strand_id
1 'polypeptide(L)'
;MSLADIKGDTVTTTHSAQESAANIDAMADEFRDRIEAAQDVDNAKAVRADIETAKNTLGSALYTELKNKAVKRYHLVDARNKVEAAINSLPQPGEPDGAERFEEAERVLASAKRHLGDELHDKFSITLADMKPEYVA
;
A
#
# COMPACT_ATOMS: atom_id res chain seq x y z
N MET A 1 8.35 30.17 -57.28
CA MET A 1 7.25 29.65 -56.43
C MET A 1 7.68 28.30 -55.89
N SER A 2 7.54 27.92 -54.63
CA SER A 2 7.85 28.54 -53.32
C SER A 2 7.98 27.34 -52.35
N LEU A 3 8.92 27.38 -51.40
CA LEU A 3 9.12 26.35 -50.35
C LEU A 3 8.10 26.52 -49.20
N ALA A 4 6.79 26.46 -49.46
CA ALA A 4 5.78 26.81 -48.45
C ALA A 4 5.03 25.64 -47.79
N ASP A 5 5.14 24.39 -48.26
CA ASP A 5 4.15 23.35 -47.89
C ASP A 5 4.60 22.30 -46.86
N ILE A 6 5.68 22.51 -46.10
CA ILE A 6 6.15 21.55 -45.07
C ILE A 6 6.23 22.23 -43.71
N LYS A 7 5.09 22.62 -43.12
CA LYS A 7 5.07 23.09 -41.70
C LYS A 7 3.84 22.70 -40.88
N GLY A 8 2.88 21.96 -41.45
CA GLY A 8 1.59 21.68 -40.79
C GLY A 8 1.50 20.37 -39.99
N ASP A 9 2.30 19.36 -40.29
CA ASP A 9 2.03 17.98 -39.82
C ASP A 9 2.85 17.57 -38.57
N THR A 10 3.99 18.21 -38.35
CA THR A 10 4.91 17.88 -37.25
C THR A 10 4.50 18.50 -35.91
N VAL A 11 3.83 19.66 -35.93
CA VAL A 11 3.42 20.39 -34.71
C VAL A 11 2.17 19.75 -34.07
N THR A 12 1.20 19.32 -34.89
CA THR A 12 -0.03 18.68 -34.40
C THR A 12 0.26 17.30 -33.78
N THR A 13 1.10 16.50 -34.44
CA THR A 13 1.48 15.16 -33.96
C THR A 13 2.28 15.20 -32.65
N THR A 14 3.17 16.19 -32.49
CA THR A 14 3.96 16.34 -31.27
C THR A 14 3.11 16.82 -30.09
N HIS A 15 2.15 17.72 -30.33
CA HIS A 15 1.25 18.21 -29.28
C HIS A 15 0.34 17.12 -28.72
N SER A 16 -0.35 16.33 -29.58
CA SER A 16 -1.23 15.24 -29.13
C SER A 16 -0.49 14.14 -28.36
N ALA A 17 0.76 13.85 -28.75
CA ALA A 17 1.59 12.87 -28.06
C ALA A 17 2.04 13.35 -26.67
N GLN A 18 2.40 14.64 -26.54
CA GLN A 18 2.77 15.24 -25.26
C GLN A 18 1.57 15.32 -24.31
N GLU A 19 0.39 15.68 -24.80
CA GLU A 19 -0.85 15.70 -24.00
C GLU A 19 -1.24 14.28 -23.53
N SER A 20 -1.11 13.28 -24.41
CA SER A 20 -1.36 11.88 -24.04
C SER A 20 -0.39 11.38 -22.96
N ALA A 21 0.90 11.74 -23.05
CA ALA A 21 1.89 11.39 -22.04
C ALA A 21 1.57 12.05 -20.68
N ALA A 22 1.24 13.34 -20.68
CA ALA A 22 0.85 14.07 -19.47
C ALA A 22 -0.40 13.47 -18.80
N ASN A 23 -1.38 13.03 -19.60
CA ASN A 23 -2.58 12.36 -19.10
C ASN A 23 -2.26 11.00 -18.45
N ILE A 24 -1.31 10.24 -19.00
CA ILE A 24 -0.87 8.96 -18.43
C ILE A 24 -0.13 9.18 -17.11
N ASP A 25 0.75 10.19 -17.05
CA ASP A 25 1.48 10.52 -15.82
C ASP A 25 0.53 10.95 -14.69
N ALA A 26 -0.44 11.82 -15.00
CA ALA A 26 -1.45 12.24 -14.03
C ALA A 26 -2.29 11.05 -13.51
N MET A 27 -2.68 10.13 -14.40
CA MET A 27 -3.39 8.91 -14.00
C MET A 27 -2.52 7.99 -13.12
N ALA A 28 -1.22 7.90 -13.41
CA ALA A 28 -0.29 7.13 -12.59
C ALA A 28 -0.12 7.74 -11.20
N ASP A 29 -0.04 9.06 -11.09
CA ASP A 29 0.02 9.77 -9.82
C ASP A 29 -1.24 9.57 -8.99
N GLU A 30 -2.44 9.63 -9.60
CA GLU A 30 -3.68 9.32 -8.91
C GLU A 30 -3.68 7.89 -8.34
N PHE A 31 -3.17 6.90 -9.10
CA PHE A 31 -3.03 5.55 -8.57
C PHE A 31 -2.03 5.47 -7.41
N ARG A 32 -0.92 6.22 -7.46
CA ARG A 32 0.04 6.27 -6.34
C ARG A 32 -0.63 6.82 -5.08
N ASP A 33 -1.37 7.92 -5.20
CA ASP A 33 -2.09 8.54 -4.09
C ASP A 33 -3.15 7.59 -3.52
N ARG A 34 -3.94 6.93 -4.38
CA ARG A 34 -4.94 5.94 -3.96
C ARG A 34 -4.33 4.72 -3.28
N ILE A 35 -3.17 4.25 -3.74
CA ILE A 35 -2.42 3.19 -3.06
C ILE A 35 -1.99 3.67 -1.67
N GLU A 36 -1.41 4.86 -1.55
CA GLU A 36 -0.93 5.38 -0.27
C GLU A 36 -2.07 5.65 0.72
N ALA A 37 -3.23 6.07 0.23
CA ALA A 37 -4.43 6.33 1.02
C ALA A 37 -5.19 5.06 1.44
N ALA A 38 -4.96 3.90 0.81
CA ALA A 38 -5.70 2.68 1.15
C ALA A 38 -5.40 2.22 2.58
N GLN A 39 -6.39 2.27 3.47
CA GLN A 39 -6.24 1.93 4.89
C GLN A 39 -6.84 0.57 5.28
N ASP A 40 -7.53 -0.10 4.36
CA ASP A 40 -8.06 -1.44 4.53
C ASP A 40 -7.76 -2.32 3.31
N VAL A 41 -7.91 -3.62 3.52
CA VAL A 41 -7.55 -4.65 2.55
C VAL A 41 -8.42 -4.56 1.29
N ASP A 42 -9.68 -4.16 1.42
CA ASP A 42 -10.61 -4.14 0.28
C ASP A 42 -10.36 -2.93 -0.61
N ASN A 43 -10.05 -1.77 -0.02
CA ASN A 43 -9.57 -0.61 -0.75
C ASN A 43 -8.26 -0.90 -1.50
N ALA A 44 -7.29 -1.59 -0.87
CA ALA A 44 -6.06 -1.98 -1.55
C ALA A 44 -6.31 -2.94 -2.73
N LYS A 45 -7.24 -3.89 -2.59
CA LYS A 45 -7.67 -4.78 -3.68
C LYS A 45 -8.37 -4.02 -4.80
N ALA A 46 -9.25 -3.08 -4.46
CA ALA A 46 -10.00 -2.27 -5.43
C ALA A 46 -9.04 -1.44 -6.29
N VAL A 47 -8.09 -0.74 -5.66
CA VAL A 47 -7.06 0.03 -6.40
C VAL A 47 -6.23 -0.88 -7.30
N ARG A 48 -5.87 -2.08 -6.83
CA ARG A 48 -5.17 -3.06 -7.67
C ARG A 48 -6.00 -3.48 -8.88
N ALA A 49 -7.29 -3.73 -8.73
CA ALA A 49 -8.17 -4.11 -9.84
C ALA A 49 -8.29 -3.00 -10.89
N ASP A 50 -8.35 -1.74 -10.45
CA ASP A 50 -8.38 -0.59 -11.35
C ASP A 50 -7.06 -0.45 -12.13
N ILE A 51 -5.91 -0.67 -11.50
CA ILE A 51 -4.60 -0.70 -12.17
C ILE A 51 -4.54 -1.81 -13.23
N GLU A 52 -5.09 -3.00 -12.93
CA GLU A 52 -5.17 -4.10 -13.91
C GLU A 52 -6.03 -3.73 -15.11
N THR A 53 -7.12 -2.98 -14.88
CA THR A 53 -8.00 -2.48 -15.95
C THR A 53 -7.31 -1.42 -16.81
N ALA A 54 -6.49 -0.55 -16.20
CA ALA A 54 -5.74 0.50 -16.87
C ALA A 54 -4.43 0.03 -17.55
N LYS A 55 -4.10 -1.27 -17.49
CA LYS A 55 -2.80 -1.82 -17.95
C LYS A 55 -2.39 -1.38 -19.35
N ASN A 56 -3.30 -1.42 -20.31
CA ASN A 56 -2.99 -1.08 -21.70
C ASN A 56 -2.67 0.41 -21.87
N THR A 57 -3.33 1.27 -21.10
CA THR A 57 -3.11 2.73 -21.10
C THR A 57 -1.81 3.11 -20.40
N LEU A 58 -1.51 2.45 -19.27
CA LEU A 58 -0.31 2.70 -18.48
C LEU A 58 0.98 2.25 -19.19
N GLY A 59 0.89 1.23 -20.04
CA GLY A 59 2.08 0.55 -20.56
C GLY A 59 2.78 -0.30 -19.49
N SER A 60 3.74 -1.12 -19.91
CA SER A 60 4.33 -2.18 -19.08
C SER A 60 5.07 -1.66 -17.84
N ALA A 61 5.79 -0.55 -17.97
CA ALA A 61 6.61 0.01 -16.90
C ALA A 61 5.75 0.52 -15.73
N LEU A 62 4.84 1.47 -16.01
CA LEU A 62 3.97 2.05 -14.99
C LEU A 62 3.04 1.01 -14.38
N TYR A 63 2.44 0.13 -15.19
CA TYR A 63 1.61 -0.97 -14.68
C TYR A 63 2.39 -1.86 -13.69
N THR A 64 3.65 -2.19 -13.99
CA THR A 64 4.46 -3.04 -13.11
C THR A 64 4.80 -2.32 -11.80
N GLU A 65 5.18 -1.04 -11.87
CA GLU A 65 5.44 -0.21 -10.69
C GLU A 65 4.20 -0.15 -9.78
N LEU A 66 3.06 0.29 -10.34
CA LEU A 66 1.82 0.51 -9.61
C LEU A 66 1.28 -0.79 -9.02
N LYS A 67 1.30 -1.90 -9.77
CA LYS A 67 0.90 -3.22 -9.25
C LYS A 67 1.77 -3.63 -8.07
N ASN A 68 3.09 -3.48 -8.17
CA ASN A 68 4.01 -3.84 -7.08
C ASN A 68 3.78 -2.96 -5.84
N LYS A 69 3.51 -1.67 -6.02
CA LYS A 69 3.15 -0.76 -4.92
C LYS A 69 1.83 -1.18 -4.27
N ALA A 70 0.79 -1.48 -5.06
CA ALA A 70 -0.51 -1.92 -4.55
C ALA A 70 -0.41 -3.23 -3.75
N VAL A 71 0.39 -4.20 -4.24
CA VAL A 71 0.66 -5.45 -3.52
C VAL A 71 1.39 -5.20 -2.20
N LYS A 72 2.41 -4.34 -2.18
CA LYS A 72 3.11 -3.97 -0.95
C LYS A 72 2.16 -3.31 0.05
N ARG A 73 1.30 -2.40 -0.41
CA ARG A 73 0.30 -1.73 0.45
C ARG A 73 -0.68 -2.73 1.05
N TYR A 74 -1.22 -3.64 0.24
CA TYR A 74 -2.10 -4.70 0.71
C TYR A 74 -1.47 -5.46 1.88
N HIS A 75 -0.20 -5.88 1.73
CA HIS A 75 0.47 -6.65 2.78
C HIS A 75 0.76 -5.83 4.04
N LEU A 76 1.10 -4.54 3.89
CA LEU A 76 1.26 -3.64 5.03
C LEU A 76 -0.04 -3.55 5.84
N VAL A 77 -1.16 -3.31 5.16
CA VAL A 77 -2.48 -3.14 5.79
C VAL A 77 -2.97 -4.46 6.41
N ASP A 78 -2.84 -5.58 5.70
CA ASP A 78 -3.19 -6.91 6.23
C ASP A 78 -2.37 -7.26 7.47
N ALA A 79 -1.05 -7.00 7.45
CA ALA A 79 -0.19 -7.23 8.60
C ALA A 79 -0.57 -6.34 9.78
N ARG A 80 -0.86 -5.05 9.54
CA ARG A 80 -1.32 -4.12 10.59
C ARG A 80 -2.62 -4.60 11.22
N ASN A 81 -3.61 -4.95 10.40
CA ASN A 81 -4.91 -5.42 10.88
C ASN A 81 -4.79 -6.71 11.72
N LYS A 82 -3.87 -7.62 11.37
CA LYS A 82 -3.62 -8.84 12.15
C LYS A 82 -3.01 -8.55 13.52
N VAL A 83 -2.05 -7.63 13.59
CA VAL A 83 -1.46 -7.20 14.86
C VAL A 83 -2.49 -6.49 15.72
N GLU A 84 -3.23 -5.54 15.16
CA GLU A 84 -4.31 -4.85 15.87
C GLU A 84 -5.38 -5.82 16.37
N ALA A 85 -5.78 -6.79 15.55
CA ALA A 85 -6.74 -7.81 15.96
C ALA A 85 -6.20 -8.69 17.11
N ALA A 86 -4.93 -9.09 17.07
CA ALA A 86 -4.31 -9.87 18.13
C ALA A 86 -4.27 -9.08 19.45
N ILE A 87 -3.86 -7.82 19.41
CA ILE A 87 -3.83 -6.92 20.58
C ILE A 87 -5.24 -6.67 21.12
N ASN A 88 -6.20 -6.35 20.26
CA ASN A 88 -7.58 -6.04 20.67
C ASN A 88 -8.34 -7.28 21.17
N SER A 89 -7.86 -8.48 20.85
CA SER A 89 -8.43 -9.75 21.32
C SER A 89 -7.78 -10.26 22.61
N LEU A 90 -6.84 -9.51 23.19
CA LEU A 90 -6.26 -9.88 24.48
C LEU A 90 -7.37 -9.90 25.54
N PRO A 91 -7.40 -10.94 26.39
CA PRO A 91 -8.35 -11.00 27.49
C PRO A 91 -8.03 -9.92 28.54
N GLN A 92 -8.90 -9.76 29.52
CA GLN A 92 -8.57 -8.90 30.66
C GLN A 92 -7.34 -9.45 31.40
N PRO A 93 -6.48 -8.58 31.96
CA PRO A 93 -5.38 -9.00 32.83
C PRO A 93 -5.85 -9.93 33.96
N GLY A 94 -5.06 -10.97 34.23
CA GLY A 94 -5.36 -11.97 35.26
C GLY A 94 -6.29 -13.11 34.83
N GLU A 95 -6.81 -13.09 33.60
CA GLU A 95 -7.52 -14.25 33.03
C GLU A 95 -6.55 -15.44 32.79
N PRO A 96 -7.03 -16.70 32.92
CA PRO A 96 -6.17 -17.90 32.87
C PRO A 96 -5.28 -18.01 31.63
N ASP A 97 -5.76 -17.53 30.48
CA ASP A 97 -5.06 -17.64 29.20
C ASP A 97 -4.32 -16.34 28.81
N GLY A 98 -4.27 -15.34 29.70
CA GLY A 98 -3.74 -14.01 29.40
C GLY A 98 -2.29 -14.02 28.93
N ALA A 99 -1.42 -14.75 29.62
CA ALA A 99 0.00 -14.85 29.26
C ALA A 99 0.22 -15.49 27.89
N GLU A 100 -0.52 -16.57 27.58
CA GLU A 100 -0.42 -17.26 26.28
C GLU A 100 -0.92 -16.39 25.14
N ARG A 101 -2.06 -15.69 25.34
CA ARG A 101 -2.60 -14.75 24.35
C ARG A 101 -1.68 -13.56 24.12
N PHE A 102 -1.01 -13.09 25.17
CA PHE A 102 -0.02 -12.03 25.07
C PHE A 102 1.19 -12.47 24.24
N GLU A 103 1.73 -13.67 24.50
CA GLU A 103 2.81 -14.24 23.71
C GLU A 103 2.41 -14.44 22.23
N GLU A 104 1.16 -14.84 21.98
CA GLU A 104 0.61 -14.93 20.63
C GLU A 104 0.63 -13.57 19.91
N ALA A 105 0.23 -12.49 20.59
CA ALA A 105 0.30 -11.13 20.03
C ALA A 105 1.75 -10.69 19.71
N GLU A 106 2.71 -10.98 20.60
CA GLU A 106 4.14 -10.75 20.34
C GLU A 106 4.64 -11.54 19.12
N ARG A 107 4.22 -12.80 18.98
CA ARG A 107 4.57 -13.66 17.84
C ARG A 107 3.97 -13.15 16.53
N VAL A 108 2.72 -12.69 16.55
CA VAL A 108 2.06 -12.07 15.39
C VAL A 108 2.82 -10.82 14.97
N LEU A 109 3.17 -9.93 15.91
CA LEU A 109 3.96 -8.73 15.63
C LEU A 109 5.33 -9.06 15.01
N ALA A 110 6.07 -10.01 15.59
CA ALA A 110 7.37 -10.42 15.08
C ALA A 110 7.28 -10.93 13.63
N SER A 111 6.24 -11.72 13.31
CA SER A 111 6.00 -12.22 11.95
C SER A 111 5.63 -11.10 10.94
N ALA A 112 5.01 -10.03 11.43
CA ALA A 112 4.54 -8.90 10.64
C ALA A 112 5.65 -7.91 10.27
N LYS A 113 6.81 -7.95 10.94
CA LYS A 113 7.90 -6.96 10.81
C LYS A 113 8.26 -6.62 9.36
N ARG A 114 8.40 -7.62 8.50
CA ARG A 114 8.76 -7.44 7.07
C ARG A 114 7.78 -6.53 6.33
N HIS A 115 6.51 -6.54 6.70
CA HIS A 115 5.45 -5.81 6.02
C HIS A 115 5.13 -4.46 6.68
N LEU A 116 5.30 -4.36 8.00
CA LEU A 116 5.10 -3.12 8.74
C LEU A 116 6.24 -2.11 8.54
N GLY A 117 7.47 -2.60 8.35
CA GLY A 117 8.67 -1.78 8.45
C GLY A 117 9.00 -1.43 9.91
N ASP A 118 10.18 -0.86 10.12
CA ASP A 118 10.72 -0.66 11.47
C ASP A 118 9.88 0.33 12.29
N GLU A 119 9.50 1.48 11.73
CA GLU A 119 8.77 2.52 12.47
C GLU A 119 7.43 2.01 13.04
N LEU A 120 6.63 1.32 12.23
CA LEU A 120 5.33 0.83 12.68
C LEU A 120 5.47 -0.41 13.58
N HIS A 121 6.43 -1.28 13.29
CA HIS A 121 6.74 -2.42 14.16
C HIS A 121 7.18 -1.94 15.56
N ASP A 122 8.03 -0.91 15.64
CA ASP A 122 8.52 -0.36 16.89
C ASP A 122 7.40 0.26 17.73
N LYS A 123 6.45 0.96 17.08
CA LYS A 123 5.25 1.48 17.77
C LYS A 123 4.46 0.37 18.46
N PHE A 124 4.13 -0.71 17.74
CA PHE A 124 3.44 -1.85 18.35
C PHE A 124 4.29 -2.57 19.39
N SER A 125 5.61 -2.64 19.20
CA SER A 125 6.52 -3.26 20.16
C SER A 125 6.53 -2.51 21.48
N ILE A 126 6.52 -1.18 21.44
CA ILE A 126 6.41 -0.32 22.63
C ILE A 126 5.05 -0.55 23.31
N THR A 127 3.95 -0.53 22.55
CA THR A 127 2.61 -0.80 23.10
C THR A 127 2.54 -2.14 23.84
N LEU A 128 3.05 -3.22 23.23
CA LEU A 128 3.10 -4.52 23.90
C LEU A 128 4.01 -4.46 25.14
N ALA A 129 5.20 -3.90 25.03
CA ALA A 129 6.11 -3.80 26.18
C ALA A 129 5.48 -3.10 27.39
N ASP A 130 4.70 -2.03 27.17
CA ASP A 130 3.98 -1.30 28.21
C ASP A 130 2.86 -2.13 28.85
N MET A 131 2.16 -2.97 28.06
CA MET A 131 1.08 -3.84 28.54
C MET A 131 1.60 -5.11 29.24
N LYS A 132 2.80 -5.58 28.90
CA LYS A 132 3.35 -6.88 29.33
C LYS A 132 3.30 -7.14 30.84
N PRO A 133 3.60 -6.18 31.74
CA PRO A 133 3.54 -6.40 33.18
C PRO A 133 2.16 -6.83 33.71
N GLU A 134 1.08 -6.53 32.98
CA GLU A 134 -0.29 -6.91 33.36
C GLU A 134 -0.62 -8.38 33.00
N TYR A 135 0.12 -8.96 32.05
CA TYR A 135 -0.16 -10.29 31.49
C TYR A 135 0.86 -11.35 31.92
N VAL A 136 2.09 -10.93 32.24
CA VAL A 136 3.20 -11.83 32.59
C VAL A 136 3.77 -11.37 33.93
N ALA A 137 3.24 -11.96 35.01
CA ALA A 137 3.66 -11.72 36.40
C ALA A 137 4.42 -12.91 36.97
#